data_AF-A0A7C4I7H5-F1
#
_entry.id   AF-A0A7C4I7H5-F1
#
_cell.length_a   1.000
_cell.length_b   1.000
_cell.length_c   1.000
_cell.angle_alpha   90.00
_cell.angle_beta   90.00
_cell.angle_gamma   90.00
#
_symmetry.space_group_name_H-M   'P 1'
#
loop_
_entity.id
_entity.type
_entity.pdbx_description
1 polymer ?
#
loop_
_entity_poly.entity_id
_entity_poly.type
_entity_poly.pdbx_seq_one_letter_code
_entity_poly.pdbx_strand_id
1 'polypeptide(L)'
;MNIRLTVFAVAWSIAATAALTIGQLYEWPDNVHIRYGIPLTYAVHTVVTIMGAADHWTVDTNILAFDLAIWMAGLVAGVALLSRQKTRDGHT
;
A
#
# COMPACT_ATOMS: atom_id res chain seq x y z
N MET A 1 -14.66 -0.22 -23.04
CA MET A 1 -13.96 0.20 -21.79
C MET A 1 -12.75 1.06 -22.17
N ASN A 2 -12.53 2.21 -21.53
CA ASN A 2 -11.43 3.13 -21.91
C ASN A 2 -10.08 2.52 -21.50
N ILE A 3 -9.24 2.17 -22.49
CA ILE A 3 -7.94 1.51 -22.26
C ILE A 3 -7.05 2.26 -21.25
N ARG A 4 -7.05 3.60 -21.30
CA ARG A 4 -6.30 4.46 -20.36
C ARG A 4 -6.74 4.29 -18.91
N LEU A 5 -8.05 4.25 -18.66
CA LEU A 5 -8.60 4.09 -17.31
C LEU A 5 -8.30 2.68 -16.78
N THR A 6 -8.39 1.67 -17.65
CA THR A 6 -8.08 0.28 -17.28
C THR A 6 -6.61 0.13 -16.93
N VAL A 7 -5.70 0.64 -17.76
CA VAL A 7 -4.24 0.57 -17.49
C VAL A 7 -3.91 1.28 -16.18
N PHE A 8 -4.47 2.48 -15.96
CA PHE A 8 -4.28 3.21 -14.71
C PHE A 8 -4.78 2.42 -13.50
N ALA A 9 -6.00 1.90 -13.54
CA ALA A 9 -6.60 1.19 -12.42
C ALA A 9 -5.84 -0.11 -12.09
N VAL A 10 -5.38 -0.85 -13.10
CA VAL A 10 -4.56 -2.06 -12.92
C VAL A 10 -3.21 -1.70 -12.30
N ALA A 11 -2.50 -0.71 -12.86
CA ALA A 11 -1.22 -0.28 -12.33
C ALA A 11 -1.33 0.23 -10.88
N TRP A 12 -2.38 1.00 -10.58
CA TRP A 12 -2.64 1.50 -9.24
C TRP A 12 -2.94 0.39 -8.24
N SER A 13 -3.71 -0.63 -8.65
CA SER A 13 -4.03 -1.78 -7.79
C SER A 13 -2.78 -2.61 -7.47
N ILE A 14 -1.90 -2.80 -8.46
CA ILE A 14 -0.60 -3.45 -8.26
C ILE A 14 0.25 -2.64 -7.28
N ALA A 15 0.34 -1.32 -7.47
CA ALA A 15 1.10 -0.44 -6.60
C ALA A 15 0.58 -0.44 -5.16
N ALA A 16 -0.74 -0.36 -4.96
CA ALA A 16 -1.37 -0.42 -3.64
C ALA A 16 -1.10 -1.77 -2.95
N THR A 17 -1.22 -2.89 -3.69
CA THR A 17 -0.93 -4.22 -3.16
C THR A 17 0.54 -4.33 -2.74
N ALA A 18 1.46 -3.86 -3.59
CA ALA A 18 2.88 -3.85 -3.30
C ALA A 18 3.20 -2.99 -2.07
N ALA A 19 2.62 -1.79 -1.97
CA ALA A 19 2.80 -0.88 -0.84
C ALA A 19 2.35 -1.47 0.50
N LEU A 20 1.29 -2.29 0.50
CA LEU A 20 0.75 -2.91 1.71
C LEU A 20 1.44 -4.23 2.08
N THR A 21 2.11 -4.89 1.14
CA THR A 21 2.67 -6.25 1.35
C THR A 21 4.18 -6.33 1.32
N ILE A 22 4.87 -5.39 0.67
CA ILE A 22 6.33 -5.37 0.65
C ILE A 22 6.83 -4.86 1.99
N GLY A 23 7.45 -5.77 2.76
CA GLY A 23 8.04 -5.47 4.04
C GLY A 23 9.37 -4.72 3.91
N GLN A 24 9.58 -3.75 4.80
CA GLN A 24 10.86 -3.07 4.97
C GLN A 24 11.60 -3.68 6.15
N LEU A 25 12.71 -4.35 5.86
CA LEU A 25 13.57 -4.95 6.87
C LEU A 25 14.33 -3.88 7.65
N TYR A 26 14.41 -4.06 8.96
CA TYR A 26 15.15 -3.22 9.87
C TYR A 26 15.78 -4.09 10.96
N GLU A 27 17.11 -4.18 10.95
CA GLU A 27 17.88 -5.05 11.82
C GLU A 27 18.34 -4.32 13.08
N TRP A 28 18.08 -4.92 14.23
CA TRP A 28 18.65 -4.54 15.52
C TRP A 28 19.62 -5.64 15.99
N PRO A 29 20.57 -5.33 16.87
CA PRO A 29 21.60 -6.28 17.32
C PRO A 29 21.04 -7.59 17.90
N ASP A 30 19.81 -7.56 18.39
CA ASP A 30 19.11 -8.65 19.06
C ASP A 30 17.88 -9.18 18.30
N ASN A 31 17.28 -8.34 17.45
CA ASN A 31 15.97 -8.56 16.85
C ASN A 31 15.94 -8.14 15.36
N VAL A 32 15.22 -8.90 14.54
CA VAL A 32 14.93 -8.52 13.15
C VAL A 32 13.49 -8.03 13.06
N HIS A 33 13.28 -6.80 12.58
CA HIS A 33 11.95 -6.23 12.38
C HIS A 33 11.64 -6.08 10.89
N ILE A 34 10.43 -6.43 10.47
CA ILE A 34 9.90 -6.17 9.13
C ILE A 34 8.64 -5.34 9.28
N ARG A 35 8.66 -4.12 8.73
CA ARG A 35 7.52 -3.19 8.76
C ARG A 35 6.73 -3.27 7.46
N TYR A 36 5.42 -3.33 7.55
CA TYR A 36 4.50 -3.38 6.41
C TYR A 36 3.54 -2.19 6.43
N GLY A 37 3.23 -1.68 5.23
CA GLY A 37 2.31 -0.57 5.04
C GLY A 37 3.01 0.72 4.67
N ILE A 38 2.48 1.35 3.62
CA ILE A 38 2.84 2.67 3.13
C ILE A 38 1.52 3.34 2.73
N PRO A 39 1.23 4.57 3.18
CA PRO A 39 2.11 5.46 3.94
C PRO A 39 2.25 5.16 5.45
N LEU A 40 1.32 4.42 6.05
CA LEU A 40 1.34 4.14 7.49
C LEU A 40 1.70 2.67 7.74
N THR A 41 2.54 2.43 8.75
CA THR A 41 2.88 1.05 9.10
C THR A 41 1.76 0.41 9.90
N TYR A 42 1.04 -0.53 9.31
CA TYR A 42 -0.04 -1.27 9.99
C TYR A 42 0.43 -2.57 10.62
N ALA A 43 1.54 -3.16 10.15
CA ALA A 43 2.06 -4.39 10.72
C ALA A 43 3.58 -4.35 10.92
N VAL A 44 4.02 -4.91 12.03
CA VAL A 44 5.43 -5.15 12.34
C VAL A 44 5.62 -6.61 12.72
N HIS A 45 6.45 -7.30 11.95
CA HIS A 45 6.90 -8.65 12.21
C HIS A 45 8.26 -8.58 12.90
N THR A 46 8.42 -9.23 14.05
CA THR A 46 9.65 -9.19 14.84
C THR A 46 10.11 -10.61 15.14
N VAL A 47 11.36 -10.90 14.80
CA VAL A 47 12.03 -12.16 15.11
C VAL A 47 13.11 -11.90 16.15
N VAL A 48 12.92 -12.41 17.36
CA VAL A 48 13.89 -12.32 18.46
C VAL A 48 14.78 -13.55 18.42
N THR A 49 16.10 -13.39 18.62
CA THR A 49 17.06 -14.52 18.56
C THR A 49 17.71 -14.87 19.90
N ILE A 50 17.67 -13.97 20.90
CA ILE A 50 18.40 -14.10 22.17
C ILE A 50 17.80 -15.16 23.10
N MET A 51 16.50 -15.41 23.06
CA MET A 51 15.82 -16.38 23.92
C MET A 51 15.29 -17.61 23.13
N GLY A 52 15.82 -17.83 21.93
CA GLY A 52 15.25 -18.72 20.91
C GLY A 52 14.50 -17.93 19.84
N ALA A 53 14.23 -18.54 18.68
CA ALA A 53 13.50 -17.91 17.57
C ALA A 53 12.04 -17.64 17.97
N ALA A 54 11.79 -16.49 18.60
CA ALA A 54 10.45 -16.05 18.95
C ALA A 54 9.92 -15.12 17.86
N ASP A 55 8.82 -15.55 17.24
CA ASP A 55 8.15 -14.84 16.16
C ASP A 55 6.96 -14.03 16.70
N HIS A 56 6.98 -12.70 16.52
CA HIS A 56 5.95 -11.79 16.99
C HIS A 56 5.38 -10.93 15.86
N TRP A 57 4.04 -10.89 15.77
CA TRP A 57 3.32 -10.01 14.87
C TRP A 57 2.52 -8.98 15.65
N THR A 58 2.79 -7.71 15.39
CA THR A 58 1.95 -6.60 15.87
C THR A 58 1.18 -6.05 14.68
N VAL A 59 -0.15 -6.06 14.76
CA VAL A 59 -1.03 -5.58 13.69
C VAL A 59 -2.01 -4.54 14.25
N ASP A 60 -2.03 -3.36 13.64
CA ASP A 60 -3.02 -2.32 13.92
C ASP A 60 -4.01 -2.25 12.74
N THR A 61 -5.22 -2.76 12.97
CA THR A 61 -6.29 -2.78 11.96
C THR A 61 -6.84 -1.40 11.64
N ASN A 62 -6.75 -0.43 12.57
CA ASN A 62 -7.18 0.94 12.30
C ASN A 62 -6.23 1.60 11.30
N ILE A 63 -4.92 1.42 11.50
CA ILE A 63 -3.91 1.93 10.57
C ILE A 63 -4.08 1.27 9.19
N LEU A 64 -4.31 -0.04 9.13
CA LEU A 64 -4.59 -0.74 7.87
C LEU A 64 -5.82 -0.15 7.16
N ALA A 65 -6.89 0.15 7.89
CA ALA A 65 -8.09 0.75 7.33
C ALA A 65 -7.83 2.16 6.76
N PHE A 66 -7.03 2.98 7.45
CA PHE A 66 -6.63 4.29 6.96
C PHE A 66 -5.76 4.19 5.70
N ASP A 67 -4.79 3.27 5.67
CA ASP A 67 -3.95 3.05 4.51
C ASP A 67 -4.78 2.63 3.29
N LEU A 68 -5.69 1.67 3.46
CA LEU A 68 -6.64 1.27 2.43
C LEU A 68 -7.50 2.45 1.95
N ALA A 69 -8.00 3.28 2.87
CA ALA A 69 -8.79 4.45 2.51
C ALA A 69 -7.98 5.46 1.67
N ILE A 70 -6.71 5.67 2.00
CA ILE A 70 -5.80 6.54 1.23
C ILE A 70 -5.61 6.00 -0.19
N TRP A 71 -5.29 4.70 -0.33
CA TRP A 71 -5.08 4.09 -1.65
C TRP A 71 -6.35 4.09 -2.51
N MET A 72 -7.52 3.83 -1.91
CA MET A 72 -8.80 3.87 -2.61
C MET A 72 -9.21 5.29 -3.00
N ALA A 73 -8.99 6.27 -2.12
CA ALA A 73 -9.23 7.68 -2.44
C ALA A 73 -8.35 8.14 -3.61
N GLY A 74 -7.07 7.75 -3.62
CA GLY A 74 -6.16 8.04 -4.73
C GLY A 74 -6.60 7.42 -6.05
N LEU A 75 -7.07 6.16 -6.04
CA LEU A 75 -7.63 5.52 -7.22
C LEU A 75 -8.83 6.29 -7.78
N VAL A 76 -9.79 6.64 -6.92
CA VAL A 76 -10.99 7.40 -7.30
C VAL A 76 -10.61 8.76 -7.86
N ALA A 77 -9.69 9.48 -7.21
CA ALA A 77 -9.21 10.78 -7.66
C ALA A 77 -8.53 10.70 -9.04
N GLY A 78 -7.65 9.70 -9.24
CA GLY A 78 -6.97 9.49 -10.53
C GLY A 78 -7.93 9.14 -11.66
N VAL A 79 -8.91 8.26 -11.41
CA VAL A 79 -9.96 7.94 -12.38
C VAL A 79 -10.80 9.17 -12.72
N ALA A 80 -11.20 9.96 -11.72
CA ALA A 80 -11.97 11.19 -11.93
C ALA A 80 -11.20 12.20 -12.78
N LEU A 81 -9.90 12.38 -12.52
CA LEU A 81 -9.05 13.31 -13.26
C LEU A 81 -8.90 12.89 -14.73
N LEU A 82 -8.57 11.62 -14.99
CA LEU A 82 -8.41 11.09 -16.35
C LEU A 82 -9.73 11.12 -17.13
N SER A 83 -10.85 10.90 -16.45
CA SER A 83 -12.18 10.96 -17.07
C SER A 83 -12.54 12.40 -17.50
N ARG A 84 -12.17 13.42 -16.71
CA ARG A 84 -12.36 14.83 -17.06
C ARG A 84 -11.52 15.26 -18.26
N GLN A 85 -10.29 14.78 -18.37
CA GLN A 85 -9.42 15.09 -19.51
C GLN A 85 -10.01 14.57 -20.83
N LYS A 86 -10.55 13.33 -20.82
CA LYS A 86 -11.22 12.77 -22.00
C LYS A 86 -12.36 13.65 -22.52
N THR A 87 -13.19 14.20 -21.62
CA THR A 87 -14.29 15.09 -22.02
C THR A 87 -13.77 16.37 -22.67
N ARG A 88 -12.62 16.89 -22.21
CA ARG A 88 -12.01 18.10 -22.75
C ARG A 88 -11.42 17.90 -24.14
N ASP A 89 -10.78 16.76 -24.40
CA ASP A 89 -10.13 16.45 -25.68
C ASP A 89 -11.13 16.11 -26.81
N GLY A 90 -12.39 15.78 -26.47
CA GLY A 90 -13.43 15.46 -27.45
C GLY A 90 -14.21 16.66 -28.00
N HIS A 91 -13.87 17.88 -27.58
CA HIS A 91 -14.55 19.13 -27.98
C HIS A 91 -13.68 20.09 -28.80
N THR A 92 -12.53 19.62 -29.31
CA THR A 92 -11.66 20.32 -30.28
C THR A 92 -11.60 19.53 -31.58
#